data_AF-A0A952BEK1-F1
#
_entry.id   AF-A0A952BEK1-F1
#
_cell.length_a   1.000
_cell.length_b   1.000
_cell.length_c   1.000
_cell.angle_alpha   90.00
_cell.angle_beta   90.00
_cell.angle_gamma   90.00
#
_symmetry.space_group_name_H-M   'P 1'
#
loop_
_entity.id
_entity.type
_entity.pdbx_description
1 polymer ?
#
loop_
_entity_poly.entity_id
_entity_poly.type
_entity_poly.pdbx_seq_one_letter_code
_entity_poly.pdbx_strand_id
1 'polypeptide(L)' 'MAKIKIDSNLYDRAKDAAETAGYSSVDEFIIHLIESEVAKGESSSDDDKVSDQLRGLGYIE' A
#
# COMPACT_ATOMS: atom_id res chain seq x y z
N MET A 1 -17.38 -9.93 4.38
CA MET A 1 -15.95 -10.12 4.09
C MET A 1 -15.79 -10.39 2.61
N ALA A 2 -14.97 -9.60 1.92
CA ALA A 2 -14.59 -9.89 0.54
C ALA A 2 -13.65 -11.11 0.52
N LYS A 3 -13.79 -11.99 -0.46
CA LYS A 3 -12.89 -13.13 -0.69
C LYS A 3 -12.14 -12.91 -1.98
N ILE A 4 -10.82 -13.00 -1.93
CA ILE A 4 -9.94 -12.84 -3.09
C ILE A 4 -9.21 -14.16 -3.32
N LYS A 5 -9.19 -14.63 -4.57
CA LYS A 5 -8.37 -15.78 -4.95
C LYS A 5 -6.95 -15.31 -5.22
N ILE A 6 -5.99 -15.99 -4.61
CA ILE A 6 -4.56 -15.77 -4.83
C ILE A 6 -4.00 -17.07 -5.43
N ASP A 7 -3.12 -16.93 -6.41
CA ASP A 7 -2.37 -18.07 -6.95
C ASP A 7 -1.62 -18.79 -5.81
N SER A 8 -1.61 -20.13 -5.85
CA SER A 8 -1.04 -20.92 -4.76
C SER A 8 0.48 -20.75 -4.62
N ASN A 9 1.20 -20.56 -5.73
CA ASN A 9 2.64 -20.31 -5.69
C ASN A 9 2.93 -18.93 -5.09
N LEU A 10 2.15 -17.92 -5.49
CA LEU A 10 2.25 -16.57 -4.90
C LEU A 10 1.94 -16.58 -3.40
N TYR A 11 0.92 -17.33 -2.96
CA TYR A 11 0.56 -17.42 -1.55
C TYR A 11 1.64 -18.10 -0.71
N ASP A 12 2.31 -19.14 -1.24
CA ASP A 12 3.43 -19.80 -0.57
C ASP A 12 4.62 -18.84 -0.38
N ARG A 13 4.94 -18.08 -1.43
CA ARG A 13 5.97 -17.02 -1.35
C ARG A 13 5.60 -15.92 -0.37
N ALA A 14 4.32 -15.58 -0.26
CA ALA A 14 3.84 -14.60 0.70
C ALA A 14 4.00 -15.10 2.15
N LYS A 15 3.83 -16.40 2.41
CA LYS A 15 4.09 -16.99 3.74
C LYS A 15 5.56 -16.87 4.13
N ASP A 16 6.46 -17.30 3.24
CA ASP A 16 7.91 -17.22 3.47
C ASP A 16 8.36 -15.78 3.72
N ALA A 17 7.83 -14.84 2.95
CA ALA A 17 8.06 -13.41 3.15
C ALA A 17 7.51 -12.90 4.50
N ALA A 18 6.30 -13.33 4.88
CA ALA A 18 5.69 -12.96 6.16
C ALA A 18 6.50 -13.46 7.37
N GLU A 19 6.95 -14.72 7.33
CA GLU A 19 7.81 -15.29 8.37
C GLU A 19 9.16 -14.58 8.45
N THR A 20 9.80 -14.32 7.30
CA THR A 20 11.07 -13.60 7.22
C THR A 20 10.96 -12.17 7.75
N ALA A 21 9.83 -11.51 7.50
CA ALA A 21 9.55 -10.16 7.99
C ALA A 21 9.02 -10.11 9.42
N GLY A 22 8.85 -11.27 10.09
CA GLY A 22 8.47 -11.37 11.49
C GLY A 22 6.98 -11.13 11.78
N TYR A 23 6.12 -11.28 10.78
CA TYR A 23 4.66 -11.18 10.96
C TYR A 23 4.10 -12.40 11.67
N SER A 24 3.02 -12.21 12.42
CA SER A 24 2.37 -13.31 13.16
C SER A 24 1.62 -14.28 12.24
N SER A 25 1.25 -13.83 11.03
CA SER A 25 0.57 -14.64 10.02
C SER A 25 0.64 -13.98 8.64
N VAL A 26 0.47 -14.80 7.58
CA VAL A 26 0.43 -14.31 6.19
C VAL A 26 -0.77 -13.39 5.92
N ASP A 27 -1.88 -13.60 6.62
CA ASP A 27 -3.06 -12.71 6.52
C ASP A 27 -2.75 -11.30 7.02
N GLU A 28 -2.08 -11.17 8.17
CA GLU A 28 -1.64 -9.88 8.71
C GLU A 28 -0.70 -9.16 7.75
N PHE A 29 0.26 -9.90 7.18
CA PHE A 29 1.19 -9.37 6.18
C PHE A 29 0.45 -8.85 4.94
N ILE A 30 -0.49 -9.62 4.38
CA ILE A 30 -1.26 -9.22 3.19
C ILE A 30 -2.11 -7.98 3.48
N ILE A 31 -2.77 -7.93 4.63
CA ILE A 31 -3.58 -6.77 5.04
C ILE A 31 -2.70 -5.52 5.12
N HIS A 32 -1.56 -5.61 5.80
CA HIS A 32 -0.63 -4.50 5.97
C HIS A 32 -0.11 -3.96 4.62
N LEU A 33 0.21 -4.86 3.68
CA LEU A 33 0.63 -4.47 2.34
C LEU A 33 -0.48 -3.74 1.57
N ILE A 34 -1.72 -4.22 1.65
CA ILE A 34 -2.87 -3.57 1.00
C ILE A 34 -3.09 -2.17 1.61
N GLU A 35 -3.08 -2.05 2.94
CA GLU A 35 -3.24 -0.77 3.63
C GLU A 35 -2.13 0.22 3.24
N SER A 36 -0.88 -0.23 3.21
CA SER A 36 0.26 0.59 2.81
C SER A 36 0.12 1.11 1.39
N GLU A 37 -0.32 0.26 0.45
CA GLU A 37 -0.42 0.65 -0.95
C GLU A 37 -1.62 1.55 -1.25
N VAL A 38 -2.74 1.33 -0.56
CA VAL A 38 -3.87 2.27 -0.58
C VAL A 38 -3.44 3.64 -0.07
N ALA A 39 -2.75 3.71 1.07
CA ALA A 39 -2.27 4.96 1.65
C ALA A 39 -1.29 5.72 0.73
N LYS A 40 -0.42 5.00 0.00
CA LYS A 40 0.47 5.61 -1.01
C LYS A 40 -0.29 6.20 -2.19
N GLY A 41 -1.34 5.52 -2.66
CA GLY A 41 -2.21 6.04 -3.72
C GLY A 41 -2.99 7.29 -3.30
N GLU A 42 -3.41 7.34 -2.03
CA GLU A 42 -4.12 8.50 -1.47
C GLU A 42 -3.17 9.68 -1.21
N SER A 43 -1.97 9.44 -0.69
CA SER A 43 -0.96 10.48 -0.43
C SER A 43 -0.37 11.08 -1.70
N SER A 44 -0.12 10.29 -2.74
CA SER A 44 0.28 10.82 -4.05
C SER A 44 -0.80 11.70 -4.69
N SER A 45 -2.07 11.42 -4.43
CA SER A 45 -3.18 12.27 -4.87
C SER A 45 -3.30 13.57 -4.06
N ASP A 46 -2.76 13.63 -2.84
CA ASP A 46 -2.80 14.80 -1.97
C ASP A 46 -1.61 15.73 -2.25
N ASP A 47 -0.41 15.18 -2.43
CA ASP A 47 0.81 15.96 -2.71
C ASP A 47 0.73 16.68 -4.07
N ASP A 48 0.17 16.04 -5.09
CA ASP A 48 -0.11 16.67 -6.39
C ASP A 48 -1.12 17.82 -6.25
N LYS A 49 -2.16 17.66 -5.42
CA LYS A 49 -3.17 18.71 -5.18
C LYS A 49 -2.62 19.87 -4.38
N VAL A 50 -1.80 19.60 -3.36
CA VAL A 50 -1.14 20.62 -2.56
C VAL A 50 -0.16 21.41 -3.41
N SER A 51 0.63 20.73 -4.25
CA SER A 51 1.56 21.36 -5.19
C SER A 51 0.84 22.24 -6.22
N ASP A 52 -0.27 21.78 -6.79
CA ASP A 52 -1.08 22.56 -7.72
C ASP A 52 -1.70 23.80 -7.05
N GLN A 53 -2.20 23.64 -5.82
CA GLN A 53 -2.72 24.77 -5.03
C GLN A 53 -1.63 25.79 -4.69
N LEU A 54 -0.42 25.35 -4.35
CA LEU A 54 0.72 26.24 -4.07
C LEU A 54 1.21 26.98 -5.33
N ARG A 55 1.21 26.33 -6.51
CA ARG A 55 1.46 27.00 -7.80
C ARG A 55 0.39 28.05 -8.12
N GLY A 56 -0.89 27.71 -7.94
CA GLY A 56 -2.00 28.64 -8.15
C GLY A 56 -1.97 29.88 -7.24
N LEU A 57 -1.35 29.74 -6.06
CA LEU A 57 -1.14 30.82 -5.11
C LEU A 57 0.22 31.54 -5.27
N GLY A 58 1.08 31.09 -6.19
CA GLY A 58 2.37 31.71 -6.51
C GLY A 58 3.48 31.49 -5.48
N TYR A 59 3.39 30.44 -4.66
CA TYR A 59 4.42 30.12 -3.65
C TYR A 59 5.58 29.28 -4.21
N ILE A 60 5.36 28.59 -5.33
CA ILE A 60 6.34 27.76 -6.03
C ILE A 60 6.15 27.93 -7.55
N GLU A 61 7.25 27.90 -8.32
CA GLU A 61 7.27 27.98 -9.80
C GLU A 61 7.44 26.60 -10.45
#